data_AF-A0A5M3X250-F1
#
_entry.id   AF-A0A5M3X250-F1
#
_cell.length_a   1.000
_cell.length_b   1.000
_cell.length_c   1.000
_cell.angle_alpha   90.00
_cell.angle_beta   90.00
_cell.angle_gamma   90.00
#
_symmetry.space_group_name_H-M   'P 1'
#
loop_
_entity.id
_entity.type
_entity.pdbx_description
1 polymer ?
#
loop_
_entity_poly.entity_id
_entity_poly.type
_entity_poly.pdbx_seq_one_letter_code
_entity_poly.pdbx_strand_id
1 'polypeptide(L)'
;MNPILDPELPASDRAKMAAHPEFLNTPQARPRWGGRVPADAWASLLSASLWGFLPALVAPLYGRLALIGGLLLQAGLLTVWIGYGFTAMFLTGLTIELVAFLLLLALSGESPVSRLARRHRGRFRLAADFDEEDAALMERAQAAVAAVLESKVNEAGLLDDIANRVTLPRQEWEIAETLAEMTRLRREQRSVRKGKVTDRISTMLDSHQDALRLAAESLAERVDALEDYALRTMAADEAYVEWRTLQDLAEDSDAYRELLARTVRDRLAAGEIDAMTERARLVEAALRESVKDARRAGLVLLPEAS
;
A
#
# COMPACT_ATOMS: atom_id res chain seq x y z
N MET A 1 10.94 11.63 -10.58
CA MET A 1 10.56 10.49 -11.45
C MET A 1 10.67 9.15 -10.72
N ASN A 2 9.64 8.29 -10.84
CA ASN A 2 9.64 6.91 -10.32
C ASN A 2 10.26 5.95 -11.35
N PRO A 3 10.86 4.82 -10.95
CA PRO A 3 11.36 3.84 -11.93
C PRO A 3 10.22 3.22 -12.74
N ILE A 4 10.41 3.13 -14.06
CA ILE A 4 9.43 2.50 -14.95
C ILE A 4 9.81 1.03 -15.10
N LEU A 5 8.84 0.13 -14.87
CA LEU A 5 9.04 -1.31 -14.91
C LEU A 5 8.23 -1.90 -16.07
N ASP A 6 8.83 -2.82 -16.83
CA ASP A 6 8.15 -3.51 -17.93
C ASP A 6 6.90 -4.24 -17.40
N PRO A 7 5.70 -3.98 -17.96
CA PRO A 7 4.46 -4.58 -17.51
C PRO A 7 4.41 -6.10 -17.69
N GLU A 8 5.25 -6.67 -18.55
CA GLU A 8 5.38 -8.12 -18.78
C GLU A 8 6.25 -8.82 -17.73
N LEU A 9 6.85 -8.08 -16.78
CA LEU A 9 7.51 -8.69 -15.64
C LEU A 9 6.51 -9.41 -14.73
N PRO A 10 6.90 -10.55 -14.12
CA PRO A 10 6.07 -11.19 -13.10
C PRO A 10 5.69 -10.20 -12.00
N ALA A 11 4.40 -10.14 -11.64
CA ALA A 11 3.87 -9.16 -10.69
C ALA A 11 4.60 -9.17 -9.33
N SER A 12 5.03 -10.35 -8.87
CA SER A 12 5.82 -10.51 -7.64
C SER A 12 7.20 -9.86 -7.70
N ASP A 13 7.83 -9.89 -8.87
CA ASP A 13 9.16 -9.32 -9.09
C ASP A 13 9.04 -7.80 -9.24
N ARG A 14 8.04 -7.35 -10.01
CA ARG A 14 7.70 -5.93 -10.19
C ARG A 14 7.42 -5.24 -8.86
N ALA A 15 6.59 -5.84 -8.00
CA ALA A 15 6.26 -5.28 -6.68
C ALA A 15 7.51 -5.13 -5.78
N LYS A 16 8.39 -6.13 -5.76
CA LYS A 16 9.65 -6.08 -4.99
C LYS A 16 10.62 -5.03 -5.51
N MET A 17 10.68 -4.87 -6.83
CA MET A 17 11.53 -3.87 -7.49
C MET A 17 11.00 -2.45 -7.28
N ALA A 18 9.68 -2.25 -7.34
CA ALA A 18 9.04 -0.96 -7.08
C ALA A 18 9.18 -0.52 -5.61
N ALA A 19 9.13 -1.46 -4.66
CA ALA A 19 9.25 -1.17 -3.23
C ALA A 19 10.65 -0.70 -2.81
N HIS A 20 11.69 -1.08 -3.57
CA HIS A 20 13.09 -0.76 -3.24
C HIS A 20 13.86 -0.27 -4.48
N PRO A 21 13.51 0.92 -5.00
CA PRO A 21 14.13 1.48 -6.20
C PRO A 21 15.64 1.73 -6.06
N GLU A 22 16.13 1.92 -4.83
CA GLU A 22 17.54 2.14 -4.50
C GLU A 22 18.46 1.00 -4.96
N PHE A 23 17.92 -0.22 -5.06
CA PHE A 23 18.69 -1.41 -5.47
C PHE A 23 18.61 -1.71 -6.97
N LEU A 24 17.96 -0.87 -7.77
CA LEU A 24 17.87 -1.06 -9.22
C LEU A 24 19.14 -0.59 -9.95
N ASN A 25 19.85 0.40 -9.41
CA ASN A 25 21.13 0.87 -9.93
C ASN A 25 22.28 -0.06 -9.49
N THR A 26 22.30 -1.28 -10.03
CA THR A 26 23.32 -2.28 -9.67
C THR A 26 24.38 -2.46 -10.75
N PRO A 27 25.66 -2.68 -10.35
CA PRO A 27 26.74 -2.95 -11.29
C PRO A 27 26.45 -4.18 -12.16
N GLN A 28 26.92 -4.14 -13.41
CA GLN A 28 26.67 -5.18 -14.41
C GLN A 28 27.31 -6.52 -14.05
N ALA A 29 28.48 -6.49 -13.42
CA ALA A 29 29.23 -7.69 -13.10
C ALA A 29 28.58 -8.42 -11.91
N ARG A 30 28.36 -9.73 -12.05
CA ARG A 30 27.96 -10.57 -10.92
C ARG A 30 29.06 -10.49 -9.86
N PRO A 31 28.75 -10.08 -8.63
CA PRO A 31 29.76 -10.01 -7.60
C PRO A 31 30.31 -11.42 -7.34
N ARG A 32 31.65 -11.56 -7.33
CA ARG A 32 32.33 -12.87 -7.22
C ARG A 32 31.90 -13.64 -5.97
N TRP A 33 31.49 -12.95 -4.91
CA TRP A 33 31.07 -13.52 -3.63
C TRP A 33 29.61 -13.20 -3.26
N GLY A 34 28.75 -13.00 -4.28
CA GLY A 34 27.32 -12.74 -4.06
C GLY A 34 27.06 -11.46 -3.26
N GLY A 35 27.84 -10.41 -3.52
CA GLY A 35 27.75 -9.09 -2.89
C GLY A 35 28.59 -8.95 -1.62
N ARG A 36 29.04 -10.06 -1.04
CA ARG A 36 29.77 -10.08 0.24
C ARG A 36 31.18 -9.53 0.07
N VAL A 37 31.60 -8.69 1.00
CA VAL A 37 32.99 -8.24 1.14
C VAL A 37 33.68 -8.92 2.33
N PRO A 38 35.02 -9.00 2.37
CA PRO A 38 35.74 -9.58 3.50
C PRO A 38 35.42 -8.90 4.85
N ALA A 39 35.07 -7.61 4.81
CA ALA A 39 34.61 -6.88 5.97
C ALA A 39 33.29 -7.44 6.53
N ASP A 40 32.39 -7.94 5.69
CA ASP A 40 31.12 -8.55 6.11
C ASP A 40 31.37 -9.88 6.81
N ALA A 41 32.38 -10.65 6.35
CA ALA A 41 32.79 -11.87 7.02
C ALA A 41 33.36 -11.56 8.41
N TRP A 42 34.19 -10.53 8.54
CA TRP A 42 34.70 -10.10 9.85
C TRP A 42 33.60 -9.57 10.76
N ALA A 43 32.70 -8.72 10.26
CA ALA A 43 31.58 -8.19 11.01
C ALA A 43 30.60 -9.30 11.45
N SER A 44 30.32 -10.26 10.56
CA SER A 44 29.49 -11.42 10.87
C SER A 44 30.14 -12.32 11.90
N LEU A 45 31.46 -12.52 11.83
CA LEU A 45 32.20 -13.32 12.81
C LEU A 45 32.16 -12.68 14.19
N LEU A 46 32.52 -11.40 14.29
CA LEU A 46 32.47 -10.65 15.56
C LEU A 46 31.06 -10.62 16.16
N SER A 47 30.06 -10.40 15.31
CA SER A 47 28.66 -10.39 15.73
C SER A 47 28.19 -11.78 16.17
N ALA A 48 28.59 -12.84 15.46
CA ALA A 48 28.25 -14.22 15.81
C ALA A 48 28.88 -14.63 17.14
N SER A 49 30.14 -14.26 17.42
CA SER A 49 30.78 -14.53 18.71
C SER A 49 30.04 -13.82 19.86
N LEU A 50 29.60 -12.57 19.64
CA LEU A 50 28.80 -11.85 20.64
C LEU A 50 27.44 -12.53 20.89
N TRP A 51 26.76 -13.01 19.86
CA TRP A 51 25.51 -13.76 19.99
C TRP A 51 25.69 -15.17 20.55
N GLY A 52 26.84 -15.81 20.33
CA GLY A 52 27.14 -17.16 20.81
C GLY A 52 27.48 -17.22 22.29
N PHE A 53 28.19 -16.22 22.81
CA PHE A 53 28.67 -16.22 24.21
C PHE A 53 27.96 -15.22 25.13
N LEU A 54 27.45 -14.12 24.58
CA LEU A 54 26.82 -13.03 25.33
C LEU A 54 25.50 -12.55 24.72
N PRO A 55 24.57 -13.44 24.31
CA PRO A 55 23.29 -13.05 23.71
C PRO A 55 22.47 -12.11 24.59
N ALA A 56 22.48 -12.28 25.92
CA ALA A 56 21.77 -11.41 26.85
C ALA A 56 22.29 -9.95 26.88
N LEU A 57 23.54 -9.71 26.48
CA LEU A 57 24.14 -8.38 26.41
C LEU A 57 23.75 -7.64 25.12
N VAL A 58 23.67 -8.36 24.01
CA VAL A 58 23.40 -7.79 22.67
C VAL A 58 21.92 -7.68 22.38
N ALA A 59 21.13 -8.65 22.82
CA ALA A 59 19.71 -8.74 22.56
C ALA A 59 18.86 -7.51 22.95
N PRO A 60 19.15 -6.74 24.03
CA PRO A 60 18.41 -5.51 24.34
C PRO A 60 18.43 -4.48 23.21
N LEU A 61 19.50 -4.46 22.39
CA LEU A 61 19.65 -3.50 21.28
C LEU A 61 18.66 -3.75 20.13
N TYR A 62 18.07 -4.94 20.06
CA TYR A 62 17.18 -5.38 18.98
C TYR A 62 15.71 -5.52 19.44
N GLY A 63 15.39 -5.06 20.65
CA GLY A 63 14.02 -5.01 21.18
C GLY A 63 13.64 -6.14 22.14
N ARG A 64 12.41 -6.08 22.65
CA ARG A 64 11.95 -6.93 23.76
C ARG A 64 11.91 -8.42 23.44
N LEU A 65 11.53 -8.77 22.21
CA LEU A 65 11.49 -10.18 21.78
C LEU A 65 12.89 -10.78 21.65
N ALA A 66 13.84 -10.00 21.14
CA ALA A 66 15.24 -10.41 21.08
C ALA A 66 15.79 -10.65 22.49
N LEU A 67 15.50 -9.77 23.45
CA LEU A 67 15.90 -9.93 24.85
C LEU A 67 15.44 -11.25 25.46
N ILE A 68 14.16 -11.60 25.29
CA ILE A 68 13.60 -12.87 25.78
C ILE A 68 14.33 -14.04 25.13
N GLY A 69 14.51 -14.00 23.80
CA GLY A 69 15.24 -15.05 23.07
C GLY A 69 16.69 -15.19 23.54
N GLY A 70 17.39 -14.08 23.75
CA GLY A 70 18.78 -14.07 24.22
C GLY A 70 18.93 -14.59 25.65
N LEU A 71 17.99 -14.28 26.55
CA LEU A 71 17.96 -14.83 27.91
C LEU A 71 17.69 -16.34 27.92
N LEU A 72 16.75 -16.82 27.09
CA LEU A 72 16.48 -18.24 26.95
C LEU A 72 17.69 -19.00 26.41
N LEU A 73 18.37 -18.45 25.40
CA LEU A 73 19.59 -19.03 24.85
C LEU A 73 20.70 -19.11 25.91
N GLN A 74 20.89 -18.03 26.69
CA GLN A 74 21.85 -18.00 27.80
C GLN A 74 21.53 -19.04 28.88
N ALA A 75 20.26 -19.16 29.27
CA ALA A 75 19.81 -20.13 30.26
C ALA A 75 19.99 -21.58 29.77
N GLY A 76 19.77 -21.84 28.47
CA GLY A 76 20.04 -23.12 27.83
C GLY A 76 21.52 -23.51 27.92
N LEU A 77 22.43 -22.58 27.59
CA LEU A 77 23.88 -22.81 27.71
C LEU A 77 24.32 -23.08 29.15
N LEU A 78 23.77 -22.35 30.12
CA LEU A 78 24.03 -22.60 31.55
C LEU A 78 23.52 -23.98 31.99
N THR A 79 22.36 -24.40 31.50
CA THR A 79 21.80 -25.72 31.79
C THR A 79 22.69 -26.84 31.25
N VAL A 80 23.20 -26.68 30.01
CA VAL A 80 24.16 -27.62 29.42
C VAL A 80 25.46 -27.66 30.21
N TRP A 81 25.96 -26.50 30.66
CA TRP A 81 27.16 -26.45 31.50
C TRP A 81 26.96 -27.19 32.82
N ILE A 82 25.86 -26.92 33.53
CA ILE A 82 25.58 -27.56 34.82
C ILE A 82 25.38 -29.07 34.67
N GLY A 83 24.68 -29.52 33.62
CA GLY A 83 24.34 -30.94 33.43
C GLY A 83 25.46 -31.79 32.82
N TYR A 84 26.24 -31.24 31.90
CA TYR A 84 27.18 -32.01 31.05
C TYR A 84 28.62 -31.49 31.12
N GLY A 85 28.87 -30.44 31.90
CA GLY A 85 30.20 -29.86 32.10
C GLY A 85 30.61 -28.84 31.03
N PHE A 86 31.78 -28.24 31.24
CA PHE A 86 32.28 -27.12 30.42
C PHE A 86 32.50 -27.50 28.95
N THR A 87 33.05 -28.70 28.69
CA THR A 87 33.33 -29.16 27.31
C THR A 87 32.06 -29.24 26.46
N ALA A 88 30.95 -29.73 27.05
CA ALA A 88 29.67 -29.82 26.35
C ALA A 88 29.07 -28.43 26.06
N MET A 89 29.18 -27.50 27.02
CA MET A 89 28.75 -26.12 26.81
C MET A 89 29.58 -25.42 25.73
N PHE A 90 30.90 -25.63 25.72
CA PHE A 90 31.79 -25.03 24.73
C PHE A 90 31.49 -25.52 23.30
N LEU A 91 31.30 -26.83 23.10
CA LEU A 91 30.94 -27.39 21.79
C LEU A 91 29.55 -26.91 21.31
N THR A 92 28.59 -26.78 22.24
CA THR A 92 27.25 -26.26 21.93
C THR A 92 27.32 -24.78 21.52
N GLY A 93 28.08 -23.97 22.26
CA GLY A 93 28.32 -22.57 21.94
C GLY A 93 29.00 -22.38 20.58
N LEU A 94 30.00 -23.19 20.27
CA LEU A 94 30.70 -23.17 18.97
C LEU A 94 29.78 -23.56 17.81
N THR A 95 28.84 -24.46 18.04
CA THR A 95 27.82 -24.84 17.05
C THR A 95 26.84 -23.68 16.80
N ILE A 96 26.37 -23.03 17.88
CA ILE A 96 25.49 -21.85 17.79
C ILE A 96 26.19 -20.70 17.07
N GLU A 97 27.46 -20.45 17.40
CA GLU A 97 28.30 -19.43 16.75
C GLU A 97 28.46 -19.72 15.26
N LEU A 98 28.77 -20.96 14.87
CA LEU A 98 28.87 -21.35 13.47
C LEU A 98 27.56 -21.11 12.71
N VAL A 99 26.43 -21.49 13.30
CA VAL A 99 25.10 -21.26 12.69
C VAL A 99 24.79 -19.77 12.58
N ALA A 100 25.03 -18.99 13.64
CA ALA A 100 24.82 -17.55 13.65
C ALA A 100 25.72 -16.84 12.62
N PHE A 101 26.99 -17.24 12.51
CA PHE A 101 27.93 -16.74 11.52
C PHE A 101 27.44 -17.01 10.11
N LEU A 102 27.04 -18.25 9.80
CA LEU A 102 26.54 -18.61 8.48
C LEU A 102 25.25 -17.85 8.12
N LEU A 103 24.34 -17.66 9.08
CA LEU A 103 23.11 -16.89 8.88
C LEU A 103 23.39 -15.40 8.63
N LEU A 104 24.22 -14.77 9.46
CA LEU A 104 24.58 -13.36 9.29
C LEU A 104 25.32 -13.14 7.96
N LEU A 105 26.27 -14.01 7.62
CA LEU A 105 26.98 -13.94 6.35
C LEU A 105 26.05 -14.18 5.14
N ALA A 106 25.02 -15.02 5.29
CA ALA A 106 24.00 -15.20 4.27
C ALA A 106 23.15 -13.94 4.05
N LEU A 107 22.85 -13.21 5.13
CA LEU A 107 22.05 -11.98 5.12
C LEU A 107 22.84 -10.73 4.69
N SER A 108 24.16 -10.68 4.93
CA SER A 108 25.05 -9.61 4.44
C SER A 108 25.34 -9.69 2.93
N GLY A 109 24.79 -10.69 2.26
CA GLY A 109 24.92 -10.82 0.82
C GLY A 109 24.13 -9.77 0.06
N GLU A 110 24.21 -9.90 -1.25
CA GLU A 110 23.49 -9.06 -2.18
C GLU A 110 21.96 -9.08 -1.94
N SER A 111 21.36 -7.89 -1.91
CA SER A 111 19.91 -7.73 -1.79
C SER A 111 19.16 -8.57 -2.84
N PRO A 112 18.05 -9.23 -2.46
CA PRO A 112 17.20 -9.95 -3.42
C PRO A 112 16.77 -9.10 -4.61
N VAL A 113 16.56 -7.79 -4.38
CA VAL A 113 16.14 -6.83 -5.41
C VAL A 113 17.28 -6.54 -6.38
N SER A 114 18.52 -6.38 -5.89
CA SER A 114 19.69 -6.24 -6.76
C SER A 114 19.91 -7.45 -7.68
N ARG A 115 19.62 -8.64 -7.17
CA ARG A 115 19.68 -9.87 -7.96
C ARG A 115 18.57 -9.93 -9.01
N LEU A 116 17.36 -9.47 -8.66
CA LEU A 116 16.26 -9.32 -9.62
C LEU A 116 16.57 -8.27 -10.69
N ALA A 117 17.10 -7.11 -10.30
CA ALA A 117 17.51 -6.04 -11.22
C ALA A 117 18.55 -6.53 -12.23
N ARG A 118 19.53 -7.35 -11.81
CA ARG A 118 20.45 -7.98 -12.76
C ARG A 118 19.80 -9.04 -13.65
N ARG A 119 18.88 -9.85 -13.11
CA ARG A 119 18.19 -10.90 -13.87
C ARG A 119 17.31 -10.32 -14.97
N HIS A 120 16.57 -9.26 -14.64
CA HIS A 120 15.61 -8.59 -15.52
C HIS A 120 16.20 -7.30 -16.10
N ARG A 121 17.50 -7.31 -16.37
CA ARG A 121 18.20 -6.14 -16.92
C ARG A 121 17.57 -5.74 -18.25
N GLY A 122 17.40 -4.43 -18.45
CA GLY A 122 16.76 -3.89 -19.63
C GLY A 122 15.23 -3.92 -19.59
N ARG A 123 14.62 -4.54 -18.56
CA ARG A 123 13.16 -4.54 -18.33
C ARG A 123 12.71 -3.50 -17.29
N PHE A 124 13.55 -2.50 -17.05
CA PHE A 124 13.23 -1.31 -16.27
C PHE A 124 13.99 -0.10 -16.83
N ARG A 125 13.52 1.11 -16.51
CA ARG A 125 14.17 2.39 -16.82
C ARG A 125 14.25 3.26 -15.57
N LEU A 126 15.39 3.92 -15.39
CA LEU A 126 15.69 4.80 -14.26
C LEU A 126 15.84 6.25 -14.76
N ALA A 127 15.74 7.22 -13.84
CA ALA A 127 15.97 8.64 -14.16
C ALA A 127 17.32 8.90 -14.86
N ALA A 128 18.35 8.12 -14.54
CA ALA A 128 19.68 8.24 -15.16
C ALA A 128 19.71 7.82 -16.64
N ASP A 129 18.71 7.08 -17.12
CA ASP A 129 18.61 6.64 -18.51
C ASP A 129 18.14 7.76 -19.45
N PHE A 130 17.63 8.86 -18.91
CA PHE A 130 17.08 9.99 -19.65
C PHE A 130 18.02 11.21 -19.59
N ASP A 131 17.95 12.09 -20.57
CA ASP A 131 18.42 13.47 -20.46
C ASP A 131 17.33 14.36 -19.82
N GLU A 132 17.63 15.63 -19.56
CA GLU A 132 16.72 16.51 -18.80
C GLU A 132 15.38 16.74 -19.51
N GLU A 133 15.40 16.88 -20.84
CA GLU A 133 14.20 17.09 -21.65
C GLU A 133 13.35 15.80 -21.70
N ASP A 134 13.97 14.65 -21.97
CA ASP A 134 13.27 13.37 -22.01
C ASP A 134 12.74 12.98 -20.62
N ALA A 135 13.45 13.33 -19.55
CA ALA A 135 13.01 13.10 -18.17
C ALA A 135 11.75 13.91 -17.83
N ALA A 136 11.71 15.19 -18.22
CA ALA A 136 10.55 16.04 -18.00
C ALA A 136 9.31 15.52 -18.76
N LEU A 137 9.50 15.06 -20.00
CA LEU A 137 8.41 14.47 -20.78
C LEU A 137 7.93 13.14 -20.19
N MET A 138 8.85 12.32 -19.67
CA MET A 138 8.50 11.08 -18.97
C MET A 138 7.73 11.36 -17.67
N GLU A 139 8.16 12.34 -16.86
CA GLU A 139 7.46 12.70 -15.62
C GLU A 139 6.02 13.14 -15.87
N ARG A 140 5.77 13.90 -16.94
CA ARG A 140 4.43 14.25 -17.41
C ARG A 140 3.59 13.00 -17.74
N ALA A 141 4.15 12.06 -18.50
CA ALA A 141 3.48 10.81 -18.83
C ALA A 141 3.15 9.99 -17.58
N GLN A 142 4.09 9.89 -16.62
CA GLN A 142 3.85 9.18 -15.34
C GLN A 142 2.73 9.83 -14.55
N ALA A 143 2.72 11.17 -14.46
CA ALA A 143 1.69 11.91 -13.74
C ALA A 143 0.30 11.68 -14.36
N ALA A 144 0.20 11.71 -15.69
CA ALA A 144 -1.06 11.43 -16.40
C ALA A 144 -1.56 10.00 -16.14
N VAL A 145 -0.68 8.99 -16.24
CA VAL A 145 -1.04 7.60 -15.98
C VAL A 145 -1.45 7.39 -14.51
N ALA A 146 -0.70 7.96 -13.56
CA ALA A 146 -1.03 7.88 -12.14
C ALA A 146 -2.40 8.51 -11.85
N ALA A 147 -2.68 9.70 -12.40
CA ALA A 147 -3.97 10.37 -12.22
C ALA A 147 -5.15 9.52 -12.70
N VAL A 148 -5.01 8.78 -13.79
CA VAL A 148 -6.06 7.84 -14.25
C VAL A 148 -6.17 6.64 -13.30
N LEU A 149 -5.05 5.98 -13.00
CA LEU A 149 -5.05 4.73 -12.23
C LEU A 149 -5.52 4.92 -10.78
N GLU A 150 -5.22 6.07 -10.19
CA GLU A 150 -5.56 6.43 -8.80
C GLU A 150 -6.96 7.05 -8.67
N SER A 151 -7.66 7.31 -9.77
CA SER A 151 -9.02 7.86 -9.74
C SER A 151 -10.03 6.87 -9.14
N LYS A 152 -11.01 7.38 -8.38
CA LYS A 152 -12.08 6.56 -7.78
C LYS A 152 -13.01 5.99 -8.83
N VAL A 153 -13.24 6.71 -9.94
CA VAL A 153 -14.03 6.22 -11.08
C VAL A 153 -13.37 5.00 -11.74
N ASN A 154 -12.04 4.96 -11.81
CA ASN A 154 -11.30 3.78 -12.24
C ASN A 154 -11.37 2.66 -11.20
N GLU A 155 -11.18 2.98 -9.91
CA GLU A 155 -11.29 2.01 -8.82
C GLU A 155 -12.69 1.34 -8.78
N ALA A 156 -13.74 2.11 -9.08
CA ALA A 156 -15.11 1.64 -9.19
C ALA A 156 -15.39 0.80 -10.45
N GLY A 157 -14.41 0.65 -11.35
CA GLY A 157 -14.54 -0.14 -12.58
C GLY A 157 -15.48 0.47 -13.62
N LEU A 158 -15.70 1.80 -13.57
CA LEU A 158 -16.59 2.51 -14.49
C LEU A 158 -15.89 2.93 -15.79
N LEU A 159 -14.56 2.84 -15.82
CA LEU A 159 -13.74 3.02 -17.01
C LEU A 159 -13.40 1.65 -17.64
N ASP A 160 -12.86 1.67 -18.86
CA ASP A 160 -12.38 0.46 -19.52
C ASP A 160 -11.20 -0.15 -18.74
N ASP A 161 -11.48 -1.21 -17.99
CA ASP A 161 -10.51 -1.91 -17.14
C ASP A 161 -9.35 -2.50 -17.94
N ILE A 162 -9.58 -2.94 -19.19
CA ILE A 162 -8.52 -3.46 -20.05
C ILE A 162 -7.61 -2.31 -20.49
N ALA A 163 -8.21 -1.19 -20.93
CA ALA A 163 -7.44 -0.01 -21.31
C ALA A 163 -6.57 0.48 -20.14
N ASN A 164 -7.11 0.55 -18.93
CA ASN A 164 -6.39 1.11 -17.80
C ASN A 164 -5.38 0.12 -17.18
N ARG A 165 -5.71 -1.17 -17.03
CA ARG A 165 -4.80 -2.14 -16.37
C ARG A 165 -3.73 -2.71 -17.29
N VAL A 166 -4.00 -2.77 -18.59
CA VAL A 166 -3.11 -3.42 -19.57
C VAL A 166 -2.50 -2.40 -20.52
N THR A 167 -3.33 -1.55 -21.12
CA THR A 167 -2.86 -0.63 -22.16
C THR A 167 -2.06 0.53 -21.57
N LEU A 168 -2.52 1.22 -20.53
CA LEU A 168 -1.77 2.36 -19.97
C LEU A 168 -0.36 2.00 -19.48
N PRO A 169 -0.13 0.93 -18.69
CA PRO A 169 1.23 0.54 -18.29
C PRO A 169 2.10 0.15 -19.50
N ARG A 170 1.50 -0.41 -20.55
CA ARG A 170 2.19 -0.69 -21.82
C ARG A 170 2.62 0.60 -22.52
N GLN A 171 1.72 1.58 -22.61
CA GLN A 171 2.01 2.87 -23.22
C GLN A 171 3.12 3.61 -22.46
N GLU A 172 3.05 3.64 -21.12
CA GLU A 172 4.09 4.22 -20.25
C GLU A 172 5.45 3.57 -20.50
N TRP A 173 5.50 2.23 -20.55
CA TRP A 173 6.73 1.49 -20.82
C TRP A 173 7.31 1.78 -22.21
N GLU A 174 6.49 1.77 -23.26
CA GLU A 174 6.93 2.05 -24.63
C GLU A 174 7.47 3.48 -24.79
N ILE A 175 6.84 4.45 -24.13
CA ILE A 175 7.33 5.84 -24.07
C ILE A 175 8.70 5.86 -23.39
N ALA A 176 8.82 5.24 -22.22
CA ALA A 176 10.08 5.17 -21.47
C ALA A 176 11.20 4.49 -22.27
N GLU A 177 10.89 3.42 -23.00
CA GLU A 177 11.86 2.73 -23.85
C GLU A 177 12.35 3.61 -25.00
N THR A 178 11.42 4.28 -25.69
CA THR A 178 11.74 5.15 -26.83
C THR A 178 12.57 6.37 -26.39
N LEU A 179 12.20 7.01 -25.27
CA LEU A 179 12.93 8.14 -24.70
C LEU A 179 14.35 7.74 -24.25
N ALA A 180 14.49 6.61 -23.57
CA ALA A 180 15.81 6.12 -23.17
C ALA A 180 16.71 5.83 -24.39
N GLU A 181 16.14 5.28 -25.45
CA GLU A 181 16.86 5.03 -26.71
C GLU A 181 17.26 6.34 -27.41
N MET A 182 16.38 7.34 -27.45
CA MET A 182 16.69 8.66 -27.98
C MET A 182 17.81 9.34 -27.20
N THR A 183 17.73 9.32 -25.87
CA THR A 183 18.80 9.81 -24.99
C THR A 183 20.13 9.10 -25.28
N ARG A 184 20.13 7.76 -25.42
CA ARG A 184 21.32 6.97 -25.78
C ARG A 184 21.92 7.42 -27.11
N LEU A 185 21.09 7.53 -28.15
CA LEU A 185 21.50 7.97 -29.49
C LEU A 185 22.06 9.41 -29.47
N ARG A 186 21.44 10.33 -28.73
CA ARG A 186 21.97 11.70 -28.53
C ARG A 186 23.32 11.70 -27.82
N ARG A 187 23.53 10.83 -26.82
CA ARG A 187 24.82 10.68 -26.12
C ARG A 187 25.90 10.16 -27.08
N GLU A 188 25.57 9.20 -27.94
CA GLU A 188 26.48 8.67 -28.97
C GLU A 188 26.82 9.71 -30.05
N GLN A 189 25.85 10.46 -30.54
CA GLN A 189 26.12 11.55 -31.49
C GLN A 189 27.04 12.62 -30.88
N ARG A 190 26.81 12.99 -29.61
CA ARG A 190 27.67 13.93 -28.88
C ARG A 190 29.10 13.41 -28.72
N SER A 191 29.30 12.09 -28.58
CA SER A 191 30.66 11.51 -28.50
C SER A 191 31.35 11.51 -29.86
N VAL A 192 30.63 11.17 -30.94
CA VAL A 192 31.14 11.21 -32.32
C VAL A 192 31.53 12.63 -32.73
N ARG A 193 30.71 13.65 -32.40
CA ARG A 193 31.01 15.06 -32.70
C ARG A 193 32.26 15.59 -32.00
N LYS A 194 32.69 14.99 -30.88
CA LYS A 194 33.94 15.34 -30.20
C LYS A 194 35.19 14.78 -30.91
N GLY A 195 35.03 13.84 -31.85
CA GLY A 195 36.10 13.28 -32.67
C GLY A 195 36.39 14.09 -33.93
N LYS A 196 37.13 13.50 -34.88
CA LYS A 196 37.35 14.11 -36.21
C LYS A 196 36.07 13.98 -37.04
N VAL A 197 35.37 15.09 -37.25
CA VAL A 197 34.18 15.17 -38.09
C VAL A 197 34.57 15.62 -39.50
N THR A 198 34.20 14.84 -40.51
CA THR A 198 34.27 15.25 -41.93
C THR A 198 32.92 15.80 -42.37
N ASP A 199 32.86 16.57 -43.46
CA ASP A 199 31.60 17.15 -43.98
C ASP A 199 30.52 16.10 -44.25
N ARG A 200 30.94 14.91 -44.74
CA ARG A 200 30.03 13.77 -44.96
C ARG A 200 29.47 13.23 -43.64
N ILE A 201 30.27 13.19 -42.58
CA ILE A 201 29.82 12.78 -41.24
C ILE A 201 28.89 13.85 -40.65
N SER A 202 29.18 15.13 -40.85
CA SER A 202 28.31 16.23 -40.39
C SER A 202 26.92 16.12 -41.01
N THR A 203 26.84 15.99 -42.34
CA THR A 203 25.55 15.88 -43.06
C THR A 203 24.71 14.70 -42.56
N MET A 204 25.36 13.56 -42.29
CA MET A 204 24.67 12.38 -41.74
C MET A 204 24.19 12.61 -40.31
N LEU A 205 24.99 13.27 -39.46
CA LEU A 205 24.60 13.60 -38.09
C LEU A 205 23.42 14.57 -38.06
N ASP A 206 23.36 15.53 -38.98
CA ASP A 206 22.26 16.49 -39.07
C ASP A 206 20.94 15.79 -39.46
N SER A 207 20.99 14.86 -40.43
CA SER A 207 19.84 14.01 -40.76
C SER A 207 19.36 13.15 -39.58
N HIS A 208 20.29 12.61 -38.78
CA HIS A 208 19.92 11.86 -37.57
C HIS A 208 19.32 12.77 -36.49
N GLN A 209 19.76 14.02 -36.38
CA GLN A 209 19.16 14.99 -35.46
C GLN A 209 17.74 15.35 -35.86
N ASP A 210 17.48 15.53 -37.15
CA ASP A 210 16.13 15.76 -37.66
C ASP A 210 15.21 14.57 -37.35
N ALA A 211 15.68 13.34 -37.52
CA ALA A 211 14.92 12.15 -37.17
C ALA A 211 14.62 12.06 -35.66
N LEU A 212 15.59 12.38 -34.80
CA LEU A 212 15.38 12.43 -33.34
C LEU A 212 14.42 13.53 -32.92
N ARG A 213 14.42 14.68 -33.62
CA ARG A 213 13.47 15.77 -33.38
C ARG A 213 12.05 15.34 -33.73
N LEU A 214 11.83 14.75 -34.91
CA LEU A 214 10.53 14.24 -35.32
C LEU A 214 10.00 13.16 -34.36
N ALA A 215 10.88 12.28 -33.87
CA ALA A 215 10.52 11.29 -32.86
C ALA A 215 10.11 11.95 -31.52
N ALA A 216 10.82 13.00 -31.10
CA ALA A 216 10.48 13.75 -29.89
C ALA A 216 9.13 14.46 -30.00
N GLU A 217 8.85 15.09 -31.15
CA GLU A 217 7.56 15.74 -31.43
C GLU A 217 6.41 14.73 -31.39
N SER A 218 6.56 13.57 -32.06
CA SER A 218 5.54 12.52 -32.03
C SER A 218 5.31 11.93 -30.63
N LEU A 219 6.38 11.78 -29.82
CA LEU A 219 6.23 11.35 -28.43
C LEU A 219 5.55 12.41 -27.57
N ALA A 220 5.85 13.70 -27.79
CA ALA A 220 5.19 14.79 -27.09
C ALA A 220 3.68 14.78 -27.37
N GLU A 221 3.26 14.64 -28.63
CA GLU A 221 1.85 14.50 -29.00
C GLU A 221 1.17 13.29 -28.32
N ARG A 222 1.89 12.16 -28.21
CA ARG A 222 1.38 10.98 -27.50
C ARG A 222 1.21 11.24 -26.00
N VAL A 223 2.14 11.97 -25.37
CA VAL A 223 2.02 12.36 -23.95
C VAL A 223 0.88 13.36 -23.76
N ASP A 224 0.72 14.34 -24.66
CA ASP A 224 -0.38 15.30 -24.62
C ASP A 224 -1.74 14.57 -24.69
N ALA A 225 -1.85 13.53 -25.53
CA ALA A 225 -3.05 12.69 -25.58
C ALA A 225 -3.31 11.90 -24.29
N LEU A 226 -2.26 11.46 -23.59
CA LEU A 226 -2.39 10.82 -22.27
C LEU A 226 -2.84 11.83 -21.21
N GLU A 227 -2.31 13.05 -21.23
CA GLU A 227 -2.72 14.14 -20.34
C GLU A 227 -4.19 14.53 -20.57
N ASP A 228 -4.62 14.64 -21.83
CA ASP A 228 -6.02 14.89 -22.18
C ASP A 228 -6.96 13.78 -21.67
N TYR A 229 -6.52 12.52 -21.77
CA TYR A 229 -7.28 11.40 -21.21
C TYR A 229 -7.34 11.45 -19.67
N ALA A 230 -6.23 11.81 -19.02
CA ALA A 230 -6.18 12.01 -17.57
C ALA A 230 -7.11 13.14 -17.12
N LEU A 231 -7.11 14.28 -17.81
CA LEU A 231 -8.00 15.41 -17.52
C LEU A 231 -9.49 15.02 -17.63
N ARG A 232 -9.85 14.28 -18.69
CA ARG A 232 -11.22 13.76 -18.85
C ARG A 232 -11.59 12.76 -17.75
N THR A 233 -10.64 11.92 -17.34
CA THR A 233 -10.83 10.98 -16.24
C THR A 233 -11.05 11.71 -14.92
N MET A 234 -10.28 12.76 -14.63
CA MET A 234 -10.45 13.57 -13.42
C MET A 234 -11.81 14.27 -13.39
N ALA A 235 -12.28 14.80 -14.53
CA ALA A 235 -13.62 15.39 -14.60
C ALA A 235 -14.73 14.34 -14.36
N ALA A 236 -14.55 13.12 -14.87
CA ALA A 236 -15.45 12.00 -14.59
C ALA A 236 -15.38 11.56 -13.11
N ASP A 237 -14.20 11.60 -12.50
CA ASP A 237 -13.98 11.28 -11.09
C ASP A 237 -14.70 12.27 -10.17
N GLU A 238 -14.61 13.57 -10.46
CA GLU A 238 -15.34 14.61 -9.73
C GLU A 238 -16.85 14.38 -9.80
N ALA A 239 -17.39 14.15 -11.00
CA ALA A 239 -18.81 13.85 -11.20
C ALA A 239 -19.24 12.55 -10.49
N TYR A 240 -18.38 11.53 -10.48
CA TYR A 240 -18.63 10.28 -9.78
C TYR A 240 -18.68 10.47 -8.26
N VAL A 241 -17.74 11.23 -7.69
CA VAL A 241 -17.71 11.56 -6.26
C VAL A 241 -18.93 12.38 -5.87
N GLU A 242 -19.32 13.37 -6.67
CA GLU A 242 -20.53 14.17 -6.44
C GLU A 242 -21.78 13.28 -6.46
N TRP A 243 -21.94 12.47 -7.51
CA TRP A 243 -23.07 11.54 -7.63
C TRP A 243 -23.14 10.58 -6.44
N ARG A 244 -22.00 10.01 -6.01
CA ARG A 244 -21.95 9.10 -4.87
C ARG A 244 -22.36 9.80 -3.57
N THR A 245 -21.89 11.04 -3.37
CA THR A 245 -22.25 11.84 -2.19
C THR A 245 -23.74 12.17 -2.16
N LEU A 246 -24.34 12.49 -3.31
CA LEU A 246 -25.78 12.72 -3.42
C LEU A 246 -26.60 11.45 -3.13
N GLN A 247 -26.12 10.30 -3.59
CA GLN A 247 -26.77 9.02 -3.30
C GLN A 247 -26.77 8.72 -1.79
N ASP A 248 -25.62 8.86 -1.13
CA ASP A 248 -25.49 8.62 0.31
C ASP A 248 -26.41 9.57 1.11
N LEU A 249 -26.51 10.84 0.71
CA LEU A 249 -27.42 11.81 1.34
C LEU A 249 -28.92 11.49 1.12
N ALA A 250 -29.27 10.93 -0.04
CA ALA A 250 -30.64 10.50 -0.33
C ALA A 250 -31.03 9.28 0.53
N GLU A 251 -30.13 8.32 0.68
CA GLU A 251 -30.32 7.15 1.56
C GLU A 251 -30.50 7.58 3.02
N ASP A 252 -29.68 8.51 3.51
CA ASP A 252 -29.84 9.10 4.85
C ASP A 252 -31.18 9.83 5.00
N SER A 253 -31.60 10.58 3.99
CA SER A 253 -32.88 11.31 4.01
C SER A 253 -34.08 10.37 4.15
N ASP A 254 -34.06 9.22 3.48
CA ASP A 254 -35.10 8.21 3.60
C ASP A 254 -35.09 7.56 4.99
N ALA A 255 -33.92 7.33 5.59
CA ALA A 255 -33.81 6.87 6.97
C ALA A 255 -34.39 7.89 7.97
N TYR A 256 -34.17 9.20 7.76
CA TYR A 256 -34.78 10.26 8.57
C TYR A 256 -36.30 10.31 8.42
N ARG A 257 -36.83 10.11 7.20
CA ARG A 257 -38.28 10.05 6.95
C ARG A 257 -38.92 8.87 7.67
N GLU A 258 -38.29 7.68 7.64
CA GLU A 258 -38.80 6.51 8.36
C GLU A 258 -38.77 6.72 9.87
N LEU A 259 -37.69 7.33 10.40
CA LEU A 259 -37.60 7.67 11.82
C LEU A 259 -38.71 8.64 12.26
N LEU A 260 -39.00 9.66 11.44
CA LEU A 260 -40.09 10.60 11.67
C LEU A 260 -41.46 9.90 11.62
N ALA A 261 -41.70 9.04 10.63
CA ALA A 261 -42.94 8.28 10.51
C ALA A 261 -43.18 7.39 11.73
N ARG A 262 -42.15 6.68 12.21
CA ARG A 262 -42.20 5.88 13.43
C ARG A 262 -42.48 6.74 14.67
N THR A 263 -41.82 7.88 14.80
CA THR A 263 -42.03 8.80 15.94
C THR A 263 -43.45 9.37 15.96
N VAL A 264 -44.02 9.70 14.80
CA VAL A 264 -45.43 10.13 14.70
C VAL A 264 -46.37 9.00 15.11
N ARG A 265 -46.11 7.76 14.67
CA ARG A 265 -46.88 6.58 15.09
C ARG A 265 -46.82 6.36 16.60
N ASP A 266 -45.64 6.48 17.20
CA ASP A 266 -45.44 6.32 18.65
C ASP A 266 -46.19 7.39 19.44
N ARG A 267 -46.22 8.64 18.96
CA ARG A 267 -47.03 9.71 19.59
C ARG A 267 -48.53 9.45 19.50
N LEU A 268 -49.02 8.92 18.39
CA LEU A 268 -50.43 8.54 18.24
C LEU A 268 -50.78 7.40 19.20
N ALA A 269 -49.92 6.38 19.29
CA ALA A 269 -50.09 5.27 20.23
C ALA A 269 -50.09 5.74 21.70
N ALA A 270 -49.24 6.70 22.07
CA ALA A 270 -49.25 7.30 23.41
C ALA A 270 -50.61 7.97 23.72
N GLY A 271 -51.17 8.72 22.77
CA GLY A 271 -52.50 9.32 22.92
C GLY A 271 -53.63 8.30 23.07
N GLU A 272 -53.53 7.16 22.37
CA GLU A 272 -54.48 6.04 22.55
C GLU A 272 -54.38 5.41 23.94
N ILE A 273 -53.16 5.22 24.45
CA ILE A 273 -52.91 4.72 25.81
C ILE A 273 -53.46 5.67 26.87
N ASP A 274 -53.28 6.99 26.70
CA ASP A 274 -53.85 8.00 27.60
C ASP A 274 -55.38 7.93 27.62
N ALA A 275 -56.01 7.79 26.45
CA ALA A 275 -57.46 7.63 26.34
C ALA A 275 -57.95 6.33 26.98
N MET A 276 -57.22 5.22 26.82
CA MET A 276 -57.51 3.95 27.50
C MET A 276 -57.38 4.08 29.02
N THR A 277 -56.36 4.80 29.48
CA THR A 277 -56.12 5.06 30.91
C THR A 277 -57.26 5.89 31.51
N GLU A 278 -57.72 6.92 30.80
CA GLU A 278 -58.83 7.75 31.27
C GLU A 278 -60.15 6.96 31.31
N ARG A 279 -60.42 6.12 30.31
CA ARG A 279 -61.57 5.20 30.34
C ARG A 279 -61.48 4.23 31.52
N ALA A 280 -60.29 3.70 31.82
CA ALA A 280 -60.09 2.83 32.96
C ALA A 280 -60.35 3.55 34.29
N ARG A 281 -59.94 4.81 34.44
CA ARG A 281 -60.25 5.65 35.62
C ARG A 281 -61.74 5.90 35.79
N LEU A 282 -62.46 6.18 34.69
CA LEU A 282 -63.91 6.36 34.72
C LEU A 282 -64.62 5.08 35.17
N VAL A 283 -64.19 3.92 34.66
CA VAL A 283 -64.71 2.61 35.06
C VAL A 283 -64.41 2.34 36.54
N GLU A 284 -63.19 2.61 37.01
CA GLU A 284 -62.80 2.48 38.42
C GLU A 284 -63.67 3.36 39.33
N ALA A 285 -63.89 4.62 38.96
CA ALA A 285 -64.70 5.55 39.73
C ALA A 285 -66.16 5.07 39.83
N ALA A 286 -66.74 4.60 38.72
CA ALA A 286 -68.10 4.06 38.69
C ALA A 286 -68.24 2.81 39.58
N LEU A 287 -67.26 1.90 39.54
CA LEU A 287 -67.21 0.71 40.40
C LEU A 287 -67.11 1.10 41.88
N ARG A 288 -66.25 2.06 42.24
CA ARG A 288 -66.13 2.55 43.62
C ARG A 288 -67.41 3.18 44.12
N GLU A 289 -68.13 3.92 43.29
CA GLU A 289 -69.41 4.52 43.67
C GLU A 289 -70.50 3.45 43.85
N SER A 290 -70.58 2.46 42.94
CA SER A 290 -71.48 1.31 43.10
C SER A 290 -71.23 0.54 44.40
N VAL A 291 -69.97 0.34 44.80
CA VAL A 291 -69.61 -0.29 46.08
C VAL A 291 -70.04 0.56 47.27
N LYS A 292 -69.88 1.89 47.21
CA LYS A 292 -70.36 2.81 48.26
C LYS A 292 -71.87 2.79 48.39
N ASP A 293 -72.60 2.80 47.27
CA ASP A 293 -74.06 2.74 47.25
C ASP A 293 -74.57 1.40 47.81
N ALA A 294 -73.95 0.28 47.41
CA ALA A 294 -74.24 -1.04 47.97
C ALA A 294 -73.97 -1.07 49.50
N ARG A 295 -72.88 -0.46 49.96
CA ARG A 295 -72.58 -0.33 51.41
C ARG A 295 -73.62 0.53 52.13
N ARG A 296 -74.07 1.64 51.54
CA ARG A 296 -75.10 2.51 52.11
C ARG A 296 -76.45 1.78 52.19
N ALA A 297 -76.83 1.05 51.15
CA ALA A 297 -78.04 0.22 51.15
C ALA A 297 -77.97 -0.90 52.22
N GLY A 298 -76.81 -1.53 52.39
CA GLY A 298 -76.58 -2.50 53.45
C GLY A 298 -76.67 -1.92 54.87
N LEU A 299 -76.27 -0.66 55.07
CA LEU A 299 -76.41 0.04 56.35
C LEU A 299 -77.85 0.45 56.68
N VAL A 300 -78.70 0.70 55.66
CA VAL A 300 -80.14 0.95 55.84
C VAL A 300 -80.91 -0.33 56.21
N LEU A 301 -80.35 -1.50 55.91
CA LEU A 301 -80.93 -2.81 56.24
C LEU A 301 -80.46 -3.36 57.59
N LEU A 302 -79.67 -2.62 58.36
CA LEU A 302 -79.36 -2.99 59.75
C LEU A 302 -80.55 -2.59 60.65
N PRO A 303 -81.22 -3.53 61.32
CA PRO A 303 -82.28 -3.19 62.26
C PRO A 303 -81.69 -2.45 63.46
N GLU A 304 -82.38 -1.41 63.93
CA GLU A 304 -82.07 -0.79 65.22
C GLU A 304 -82.13 -1.87 66.30
N ALA A 305 -80.98 -2.16 66.92
CA ALA A 305 -80.91 -3.01 68.09
C ALA A 305 -81.51 -2.22 69.27
N SER A 306 -82.78 -2.53 69.58
CA SER A 306 -83.37 -2.33 70.91
C SER A 306 -83.11 -3.56 71.77
#